data_AF-A0AAW4TJ04-F1
#
_entry.id   AF-A0AAW4TJ04-F1
#
_cell.length_a   1.000
_cell.length_b   1.000
_cell.length_c   1.000
_cell.angle_alpha   90.00
_cell.angle_beta   90.00
_cell.angle_gamma   90.00
#
_symmetry.space_group_name_H-M   'P 1'
#
loop_
_entity.id
_entity.type
_entity.pdbx_description
1 polymer ?
#
loop_
_entity_poly.entity_id
_entity_poly.type
_entity_poly.pdbx_seq_one_letter_code
_entity_poly.pdbx_strand_id
1 'polypeptide(L)' 'MLYAILTPEEEAPIGYFDSSAAPTVEELANYCAEFAGFANRDEWMEATGVEAIAYAPVH' A
#
# COMPACT_ATOMS: atom_id res chain seq x y z
N MET A 1 -8.90 -11.03 -5.64
CA MET A 1 -9.37 -10.87 -4.25
C MET A 1 -8.89 -9.52 -3.81
N LEU A 2 -9.79 -8.67 -3.34
CA LEU A 2 -9.46 -7.30 -3.06
C LEU A 2 -8.82 -7.19 -1.68
N TYR A 3 -7.71 -6.48 -1.58
CA TYR A 3 -7.03 -6.18 -0.33
C TYR A 3 -7.05 -4.67 -0.10
N ALA A 4 -7.50 -4.24 1.07
CA ALA A 4 -7.36 -2.85 1.51
C ALA A 4 -5.96 -2.65 2.05
N ILE A 5 -5.28 -1.59 1.60
CA ILE A 5 -3.97 -1.17 2.10
C ILE A 5 -4.20 -0.16 3.21
N LEU A 6 -3.61 -0.42 4.38
CA LEU A 6 -3.79 0.34 5.60
C LEU A 6 -2.45 0.90 6.06
N THR A 7 -2.46 2.12 6.58
CA THR A 7 -1.33 2.69 7.32
C THR A 7 -1.82 3.07 8.72
N PRO A 8 -1.00 2.96 9.78
CA PRO A 8 -1.40 3.35 11.14
C PRO A 8 -1.85 4.80 11.28
N GLU A 9 -1.38 5.67 10.39
CA GLU A 9 -1.64 7.11 10.45
C GLU A 9 -3.00 7.52 9.91
N GLU A 10 -3.60 6.70 9.04
CA GLU A 10 -4.85 7.02 8.36
C GLU A 10 -5.97 6.12 8.86
N GLU A 11 -7.14 6.70 9.20
CA GLU A 11 -8.33 5.92 9.55
C GLU A 11 -8.94 5.18 8.33
N ALA A 12 -8.65 5.66 7.12
CA ALA A 12 -9.15 5.09 5.88
C ALA A 12 -8.06 4.30 5.13
N PRO A 13 -8.43 3.28 4.32
CA PRO A 13 -7.48 2.63 3.43
C PRO A 13 -6.87 3.63 2.45
N ILE A 14 -5.55 3.61 2.34
CA ILE A 14 -4.80 4.46 1.41
C ILE A 14 -4.86 3.93 -0.03
N GLY A 15 -5.33 2.69 -0.20
CA GLY A 15 -5.49 2.09 -1.52
C GLY A 15 -6.13 0.71 -1.44
N TYR A 16 -6.41 0.17 -2.62
CA TYR A 16 -6.92 -1.19 -2.78
C TYR A 16 -6.09 -1.92 -3.82
N PHE A 17 -5.76 -3.18 -3.54
CA PHE A 17 -4.95 -4.02 -4.41
C PHE A 17 -5.72 -5.29 -4.75
N ASP A 18 -5.96 -5.53 -6.04
CA ASP A 18 -6.59 -6.78 -6.50
C ASP A 18 -5.51 -7.80 -6.86
N SER A 19 -5.48 -8.92 -6.13
CA SER A 19 -4.58 -10.03 -6.40
C SER A 19 -5.27 -11.38 -6.21
N SER A 20 -4.85 -12.37 -6.99
CA SER A 20 -5.29 -13.76 -6.82
C SER A 20 -4.65 -14.47 -5.63
N ALA A 21 -3.61 -13.89 -5.01
CA ALA A 21 -2.91 -14.42 -3.85
C ALA A 21 -2.73 -13.34 -2.78
N ALA A 22 -2.29 -13.74 -1.57
CA ALA A 22 -1.94 -12.78 -0.53
C ALA A 22 -0.71 -11.97 -0.97
N PRO A 23 -0.81 -10.64 -1.10
CA PRO A 23 0.30 -9.81 -1.54
C PRO A 23 1.36 -9.69 -0.44
N THR A 24 2.58 -9.40 -0.85
CA THR A 24 3.64 -8.99 0.08
C THR A 24 3.54 -7.49 0.38
N VAL A 25 4.07 -7.10 1.54
CA VAL A 25 4.22 -5.69 1.91
C VAL A 25 5.00 -4.92 0.84
N GLU A 26 6.05 -5.52 0.28
CA GLU A 26 6.86 -4.86 -0.76
C GLU A 26 6.09 -4.60 -2.05
N GLU A 27 5.26 -5.55 -2.49
CA GLU A 27 4.39 -5.37 -3.66
C GLU A 27 3.37 -4.25 -3.46
N LEU A 28 2.80 -4.16 -2.26
CA LEU A 28 1.84 -3.10 -1.91
C LEU A 28 2.50 -1.74 -1.85
N ALA A 29 3.70 -1.63 -1.26
CA ALA A 29 4.45 -0.38 -1.21
C ALA A 29 4.84 0.10 -2.62
N ASN A 30 5.29 -0.81 -3.48
CA ASN A 30 5.57 -0.50 -4.88
C ASN A 30 4.31 -0.03 -5.62
N TYR A 31 3.18 -0.73 -5.42
CA TYR A 31 1.90 -0.33 -6.00
C TYR A 31 1.47 1.07 -5.54
N CYS A 32 1.57 1.37 -4.24
CA CYS A 32 1.26 2.70 -3.71
C CYS A 32 2.16 3.79 -4.30
N ALA A 33 3.46 3.50 -4.45
CA ALA A 33 4.41 4.42 -5.06
C ALA A 33 4.06 4.70 -6.52
N GLU A 34 3.82 3.65 -7.32
CA GLU A 34 3.40 3.79 -8.72
C GLU A 34 2.09 4.54 -8.85
N PHE A 35 1.10 4.23 -8.00
CA PHE A 35 -0.21 4.88 -7.99
C PHE A 35 -0.11 6.37 -7.65
N ALA A 36 0.78 6.73 -6.73
CA ALA A 36 1.05 8.11 -6.34
C ALA A 36 2.03 8.84 -7.27
N GLY A 37 2.60 8.15 -8.28
CA GLY A 37 3.48 8.73 -9.30
C GLY A 37 4.95 8.86 -8.88
N PHE A 38 5.39 8.14 -7.85
CA PHE A 38 6.78 8.08 -7.41
C PHE A 38 7.59 7.06 -8.20
N ALA A 39 8.91 7.25 -8.30
CA ALA A 39 9.77 6.35 -9.07
C ALA A 39 10.00 5.00 -8.36
N ASN A 40 9.90 4.97 -7.04
CA ASN A 40 10.08 3.77 -6.23
C ASN A 40 9.42 3.93 -4.85
N ARG A 41 9.31 2.81 -4.12
CA ARG A 41 8.75 2.79 -2.77
C ARG A 41 9.49 3.67 -1.76
N ASP A 42 10.81 3.81 -1.86
CA ASP A 42 11.60 4.52 -0.86
C ASP A 42 11.32 6.02 -0.94
N GLU A 43 11.24 6.57 -2.16
CA GLU A 43 10.85 7.96 -2.41
C GLU A 43 9.42 8.24 -1.94
N TRP A 44 8.51 7.30 -2.16
CA TRP A 44 7.13 7.41 -1.66
C TRP A 44 7.07 7.38 -0.13
N MET A 45 7.79 6.47 0.53
CA MET A 45 7.83 6.36 1.99
C MET A 45 8.45 7.62 2.61
N GLU A 46 9.52 8.17 2.04
CA GLU A 46 10.15 9.41 2.50
C GLU A 46 9.20 10.62 2.33
N ALA A 47 8.50 10.71 1.20
CA ALA A 47 7.59 11.82 0.91
C ALA A 47 6.29 11.77 1.73
N THR A 48 5.78 10.58 2.02
CA THR A 48 4.52 10.39 2.76
C THR A 48 4.70 10.18 4.26
N GLY A 49 5.90 9.83 4.71
CA GLY A 49 6.17 9.47 6.11
C GLY A 49 5.67 8.07 6.50
N VAL A 50 5.17 7.29 5.55
CA VAL A 50 4.63 5.95 5.83
C VAL A 50 5.75 4.99 6.20
N GLU A 51 5.87 4.68 7.49
CA GLU A 51 6.88 3.74 8.02
C GLU A 51 6.42 2.27 7.97
N ALA A 52 5.11 2.04 7.97
CA ALA A 52 4.53 0.69 7.99
C ALA A 52 3.22 0.64 7.22
N ILE A 53 3.05 -0.44 6.46
CA ILE A 53 1.79 -0.77 5.79
C ILE A 53 1.31 -2.15 6.22
N ALA A 54 0.00 -2.27 6.35
CA ALA A 54 -0.70 -3.52 6.58
C ALA A 54 -1.74 -3.74 5.48
N TYR A 55 -2.24 -4.96 5.37
CA TYR A 55 -3.33 -5.26 4.45
C TYR A 55 -4.36 -6.17 5.08
N ALA A 56 -5.61 -5.98 4.66
CA ALA A 56 -6.72 -6.83 5.05
C ALA A 56 -7.55 -7.19 3.81
N PRO A 57 -7.97 -8.46 3.66
CA PRO A 57 -8.87 -8.83 2.57
C PRO A 57 -10.24 -8.16 2.75
N VAL A 58 -10.80 -7.71 1.63
CA VAL A 58 -12.14 -7.10 1.54
C VAL A 58 -13.06 -8.13 0.88
N HIS A 59 -14.17 -8.42 1.54
CA HIS A 59 -15.21 -9.35 1.09
C HIS A 59 -16.35 -8.62 0.39
#